data_AF-A0A1U7PZW5-F1
#
_entry.id   AF-A0A1U7PZW5-F1
#
_cell.length_a   1.000
_cell.length_b   1.000
_cell.length_c   1.000
_cell.angle_alpha   90.00
_cell.angle_beta   90.00
_cell.angle_gamma   90.00
#
_symmetry.space_group_name_H-M   'P 1'
#
loop_
_entity.id
_entity.type
_entity.pdbx_description
1 polymer ?
#
loop_
_entity_poly.entity_id
_entity_poly.type
_entity_poly.pdbx_seq_one_letter_code
_entity_poly.pdbx_strand_id
1 'polypeptide(L)'
;MKIYSNKSYDEPKRQYDEDVLVLEQEDEVYKLVLHNDEVNTFDFVIMCLIDICEHTLEQAEQCTILVHYKGKCTVKTGSLEKLKPMNQALLDKGLSSEIV
;
A
#
# COMPACT_ATOMS: atom_id res chain seq x y z
N MET A 1 -30.35 -52.23 14.76
CA MET A 1 -30.83 -51.38 13.64
C MET A 1 -31.66 -50.25 14.25
N LYS A 2 -31.14 -49.01 14.31
CA LYS A 2 -31.92 -47.84 14.77
C LYS A 2 -32.38 -47.09 13.53
N ILE A 3 -33.67 -47.15 13.25
CA ILE A 3 -34.35 -46.31 12.27
C ILE A 3 -34.53 -44.93 12.90
N TYR A 4 -33.88 -43.92 12.33
CA TYR A 4 -34.10 -42.52 12.71
C TYR A 4 -35.07 -41.87 11.72
N SER A 5 -36.18 -41.39 12.26
CA SER A 5 -37.21 -40.62 11.58
C SER A 5 -36.78 -39.15 11.43
N ASN A 6 -36.75 -38.70 10.18
CA ASN A 6 -37.29 -37.45 9.63
C ASN A 6 -36.96 -36.09 10.31
N LYS A 7 -36.25 -35.22 9.56
CA LYS A 7 -36.55 -33.79 9.52
C LYS A 7 -36.43 -33.31 8.07
N SER A 8 -37.58 -33.00 7.47
CA SER A 8 -37.68 -32.19 6.26
C SER A 8 -36.94 -30.89 6.48
N TYR A 9 -35.95 -30.59 5.64
CA TYR A 9 -35.27 -29.29 5.62
C TYR A 9 -36.23 -28.29 5.00
N ASP A 10 -37.07 -27.66 5.83
CA ASP A 10 -37.86 -26.49 5.42
C ASP A 10 -36.89 -25.37 5.04
N GLU A 11 -37.07 -24.82 3.84
CA GLU A 11 -36.15 -23.90 3.18
C GLU A 11 -35.83 -22.65 4.03
N PRO A 12 -34.55 -22.26 4.20
CA PRO A 12 -34.21 -21.03 4.90
C PRO A 12 -34.65 -19.82 4.07
N LYS A 13 -35.69 -19.11 4.52
CA LYS A 13 -36.13 -17.85 3.92
C LYS A 13 -35.06 -16.78 4.13
N ARG A 14 -34.29 -16.48 3.08
CA ARG A 14 -33.36 -15.33 3.07
C ARG A 14 -34.19 -14.05 2.97
N GLN A 15 -34.10 -13.20 4.00
CA GLN A 15 -34.61 -11.85 3.95
C GLN A 15 -33.50 -10.95 3.42
N TYR A 16 -33.71 -10.37 2.25
CA TYR A 16 -32.82 -9.36 1.69
C TYR A 16 -33.37 -8.00 2.13
N ASP A 17 -32.59 -7.25 2.91
CA ASP A 17 -32.85 -5.82 3.10
C ASP A 17 -32.34 -5.10 1.85
N GLU A 18 -33.26 -4.50 1.08
CA GLU A 18 -32.96 -3.71 -0.11
C GLU A 18 -32.56 -2.28 0.28
N ASP A 19 -31.52 -1.80 -0.41
CA ASP A 19 -31.00 -0.43 -0.49
C ASP A 19 -30.15 0.12 0.67
N VAL A 20 -28.91 -0.38 0.78
CA VAL A 20 -27.80 0.36 1.41
C VAL A 20 -27.22 1.34 0.38
N LEU A 21 -27.53 2.63 0.50
CA LEU A 21 -26.87 3.70 -0.24
C LEU A 21 -25.45 3.91 0.32
N VAL A 22 -24.43 3.48 -0.42
CA VAL A 22 -23.03 3.78 -0.12
C VAL A 22 -22.68 5.12 -0.78
N LEU A 23 -22.38 6.14 0.03
CA LEU A 23 -21.77 7.37 -0.46
C LEU A 23 -20.26 7.12 -0.63
N GLU A 24 -19.83 6.85 -1.86
CA GLU A 24 -18.40 6.72 -2.19
C GLU A 24 -17.78 8.12 -2.26
N GLN A 25 -17.01 8.49 -1.23
CA GLN A 25 -16.12 9.63 -1.28
C GLN A 25 -14.78 9.12 -1.83
N GLU A 26 -14.58 9.30 -3.14
CA GLU A 26 -13.30 8.97 -3.79
C GLU A 26 -12.25 10.02 -3.42
N ASP A 27 -11.55 9.82 -2.31
CA ASP A 27 -10.32 10.57 -2.06
C ASP A 27 -9.29 10.15 -3.11
N GLU A 28 -8.74 11.11 -3.86
CA GLU A 28 -7.65 10.85 -4.81
C GLU A 28 -6.45 10.24 -4.06
N VAL A 29 -6.19 8.95 -4.29
CA VAL A 29 -5.07 8.25 -3.66
C VAL A 29 -3.82 8.42 -4.51
N TYR A 30 -2.97 9.36 -4.09
CA TYR A 30 -1.66 9.58 -4.69
C TYR A 30 -0.66 8.52 -4.23
N LYS A 31 0.42 8.36 -5.01
CA LYS A 31 1.50 7.41 -4.75
C LYS A 31 2.84 8.12 -4.80
N LEU A 32 3.66 7.92 -3.76
CA LEU A 32 5.06 8.32 -3.76
C LEU A 32 5.88 7.19 -4.38
N VAL A 33 6.59 7.49 -5.46
CA VAL A 33 7.39 6.54 -6.23
C VAL A 33 8.86 6.92 -6.14
N LEU A 34 9.69 5.97 -5.74
CA LEU A 34 11.15 6.08 -5.75
C LEU A 34 11.70 5.40 -7.00
N HIS A 35 12.64 6.05 -7.69
CA HIS A 35 13.29 5.57 -8.90
C HIS A 35 14.73 5.16 -8.63
N ASN A 36 15.22 4.19 -9.41
CA ASN A 36 16.59 3.73 -9.31
C ASN A 36 17.56 4.79 -9.85
N ASP A 37 18.74 4.85 -9.24
CA ASP A 37 19.86 5.68 -9.68
C ASP A 37 21.17 4.88 -9.62
N GLU A 38 22.27 5.48 -10.09
CA GLU A 38 23.60 4.84 -10.12
C GLU A 38 24.56 5.41 -9.06
N VAL A 39 24.09 6.30 -8.19
CA VAL A 39 24.92 7.10 -7.28
C VAL A 39 24.79 6.61 -5.84
N ASN A 40 23.57 6.29 -5.42
CA ASN A 40 23.23 5.98 -4.04
C ASN A 40 23.42 4.49 -3.73
N THR A 41 23.98 4.18 -2.56
CA THR A 41 24.15 2.81 -2.09
C THR A 41 22.85 2.25 -1.50
N PHE A 42 22.73 0.92 -1.47
CA PHE A 42 21.57 0.25 -0.85
C PHE A 42 21.37 0.70 0.61
N ASP A 43 22.43 0.71 1.42
CA ASP A 43 22.36 1.12 2.82
C ASP A 43 21.84 2.55 2.98
N PHE A 44 22.27 3.47 2.11
CA PHE A 44 21.81 4.87 2.15
C PHE A 44 20.32 4.98 1.81
N VAL A 45 19.88 4.29 0.77
CA VAL A 45 18.47 4.27 0.36
C VAL A 45 17.59 3.68 1.47
N ILE A 46 18.01 2.55 2.06
CA ILE A 46 17.31 1.88 3.16
C ILE A 46 17.13 2.85 4.34
N MET A 47 18.20 3.50 4.78
CA MET A 47 18.16 4.46 5.88
C MET A 47 17.21 5.64 5.59
N CYS A 48 17.25 6.18 4.38
CA CYS A 48 16.32 7.25 3.99
C CYS A 48 14.85 6.79 4.02
N LEU A 49 14.56 5.57 3.58
CA LEU A 49 13.20 5.03 3.61
C LEU A 49 12.69 4.80 5.05
N ILE A 50 13.56 4.38 5.97
CA ILE A 50 13.22 4.26 7.38
C ILE A 50 12.94 5.64 7.99
N ASP A 51 13.86 6.58 7.80
CA ASP A 51 13.81 7.89 8.47
C ASP A 51 12.69 8.79 7.93
N ILE A 52 12.41 8.75 6.62
CA ILE A 52 11.51 9.71 5.95
C ILE A 52 10.14 9.09 5.69
N CYS A 53 10.11 7.84 5.23
CA CYS A 53 8.88 7.15 4.85
C CYS A 53 8.31 6.29 5.99
N GLU A 54 8.99 6.26 7.14
CA GLU A 54 8.63 5.45 8.32
C GLU A 54 8.48 3.97 7.96
N HIS A 55 9.34 3.46 7.09
CA HIS A 55 9.40 2.03 6.78
C HIS A 55 10.06 1.27 7.92
N THR A 56 9.63 0.03 8.15
CA THR A 56 10.47 -0.92 8.88
C THR A 56 11.71 -1.26 8.05
N LEU A 57 12.76 -1.80 8.69
CA LEU A 57 13.96 -2.25 7.98
C LEU A 57 13.62 -3.20 6.83
N GLU A 58 12.80 -4.22 7.10
CA GLU A 58 12.38 -5.20 6.08
C GLU A 58 11.67 -4.52 4.90
N GLN A 59 10.76 -3.58 5.15
CA GLN A 59 10.07 -2.85 4.08
C GLN A 59 11.04 -2.03 3.23
N ALA A 60 11.97 -1.34 3.88
CA ALA A 60 12.97 -0.52 3.22
C ALA A 60 13.93 -1.36 2.37
N GLU A 61 14.40 -2.49 2.88
CA GLU A 61 15.24 -3.46 2.15
C GLU A 61 14.51 -4.00 0.92
N GLN A 62 13.27 -4.49 1.08
CA GLN A 62 12.49 -5.02 -0.03
C GLN A 62 12.21 -3.96 -1.09
N CYS A 63 11.85 -2.74 -0.69
CA CYS A 63 11.61 -1.68 -1.66
C CYS A 63 12.90 -1.27 -2.37
N THR A 64 14.04 -1.21 -1.68
CA THR A 64 15.35 -0.93 -2.32
C THR A 64 15.72 -1.99 -3.36
N ILE A 65 15.49 -3.27 -3.05
CA ILE A 65 15.66 -4.38 -4.00
C ILE A 65 14.73 -4.21 -5.21
N LEU A 66 13.46 -3.87 -4.98
CA LEU A 66 12.49 -3.64 -6.05
C LEU A 66 12.87 -2.45 -6.94
N VAL A 67 13.32 -1.34 -6.35
CA VAL A 67 13.83 -0.18 -7.09
C VAL A 67 14.96 -0.61 -8.02
N HIS A 68 15.96 -1.31 -7.51
CA HIS A 68 17.12 -1.75 -8.29
C HIS A 68 16.74 -2.62 -9.50
N TYR A 69 15.90 -3.63 -9.29
CA TYR A 69 15.58 -4.59 -10.36
C TYR A 69 14.44 -4.16 -11.28
N LYS A 70 13.50 -3.33 -10.80
CA LYS A 70 12.32 -2.89 -11.58
C LYS A 70 12.43 -1.44 -12.05
N GLY A 71 13.49 -0.74 -11.69
CA GLY A 71 13.72 0.67 -11.96
C GLY A 71 12.94 1.62 -11.05
N LYS A 72 11.89 1.16 -10.36
CA LYS A 72 11.10 1.97 -9.42
C LYS A 72 10.27 1.13 -8.43
N CYS A 73 9.88 1.74 -7.32
CA CYS A 73 9.02 1.18 -6.29
C CYS A 73 8.06 2.25 -5.75
N THR A 74 6.79 1.92 -5.57
CA THR A 74 5.87 2.75 -4.77
C THR A 74 6.21 2.57 -3.29
N VAL A 75 6.67 3.63 -2.63
CA VAL A 75 7.10 3.59 -1.21
C VAL A 75 5.94 3.91 -0.26
N LYS A 76 4.99 4.74 -0.68
CA LYS A 76 3.85 5.14 0.15
C LYS A 76 2.65 5.53 -0.73
N THR A 77 1.46 5.37 -0.20
CA THR A 77 0.22 5.89 -0.79
C THR A 77 -0.52 6.76 0.23
N GLY A 78 -1.22 7.78 -0.22
CA GLY A 78 -1.94 8.68 0.67
C GLY A 78 -2.33 10.00 0.01
N SER A 79 -2.80 10.94 0.82
CA SER A 79 -3.15 12.28 0.36
C SER A 79 -1.89 13.06 -0.09
N LEU A 80 -2.08 13.97 -1.04
CA LEU A 80 -1.01 14.81 -1.55
C LEU A 80 -0.30 15.62 -0.44
N GLU A 81 -1.04 16.09 0.55
CA GLU A 81 -0.51 16.84 1.71
C GLU A 81 0.47 16.01 2.54
N LYS A 82 0.19 14.71 2.70
CA LYS A 82 1.07 13.79 3.43
C LYS A 82 2.30 13.42 2.62
N LEU A 83 2.16 13.24 1.30
CA LEU A 83 3.24 12.77 0.44
C LEU A 83 4.23 13.87 0.04
N LYS A 84 3.77 15.11 -0.15
CA LYS A 84 4.62 16.26 -0.51
C LYS A 84 5.87 16.43 0.38
N PRO A 85 5.76 16.49 1.72
CA PRO A 85 6.94 16.67 2.57
C PRO A 85 7.90 15.48 2.48
N MET A 86 7.39 14.25 2.35
CA MET A 86 8.24 13.05 2.18
C MET A 86 8.99 13.08 0.85
N ASN A 87 8.31 13.45 -0.25
CA ASN A 87 8.93 13.60 -1.57
C ASN A 87 10.05 14.64 -1.55
N GLN A 88 9.78 15.82 -0.98
CA GLN A 88 10.79 16.87 -0.88
C GLN A 88 12.01 16.40 -0.06
N ALA A 89 11.78 15.74 1.08
CA ALA A 89 12.88 15.24 1.91
C ALA A 89 13.73 14.17 1.20
N LEU A 90 13.13 13.29 0.39
CA LEU A 90 13.86 12.33 -0.44
C LEU A 90 14.70 13.04 -1.52
N LEU A 91 14.12 14.04 -2.19
CA LEU A 91 14.82 14.86 -3.19
C LEU A 91 16.01 15.62 -2.57
N ASP A 92 15.82 16.19 -1.38
CA ASP A 92 16.87 16.91 -0.64
C ASP A 92 18.02 15.99 -0.20
N LYS A 93 17.75 14.69 -0.01
CA LYS A 93 18.77 13.66 0.23
C LYS A 93 19.48 13.19 -1.05
N GLY A 94 19.08 13.69 -2.21
CA GLY A 94 19.65 13.31 -3.51
C GLY A 94 19.07 12.02 -4.10
N LEU A 95 17.89 11.59 -3.64
CA LEU A 95 17.16 10.46 -4.22
C LEU A 95 16.17 10.92 -5.28
N SER A 96 15.95 10.09 -6.31
CA SER A 96 15.00 10.40 -7.38
C SER A 96 13.59 9.92 -7.02
N SER A 97 12.66 10.82 -6.68
CA SER A 97 11.28 10.45 -6.36
C SER A 97 10.24 11.41 -6.94
N GLU A 98 9.04 10.90 -7.21
CA GLU A 98 7.90 11.66 -7.72
C GLU A 98 6.59 11.24 -7.05
N ILE A 99 5.58 12.10 -7.12
CA ILE A 99 4.20 11.78 -6.71
C ILE A 99 3.36 11.60 -7.97
N VAL A 100 2.68 10.45 -8.10
CA VAL A 100 1.78 10.09 -9.21
C VAL A 100 0.36 9.81 -8.74
#